data_AF-A0AAD1NHV1-F1
#
_entry.id   AF-A0AAD1NHV1-F1
#
_cell.length_a   1.000
_cell.length_b   1.000
_cell.length_c   1.000
_cell.angle_alpha   90.00
_cell.angle_beta   90.00
_cell.angle_gamma   90.00
#
_symmetry.space_group_name_H-M   'P 1'
#
loop_
_entity.id
_entity.type
_entity.pdbx_description
1 polymer ?
#
loop_
_entity_poly.entity_id
_entity_poly.type
_entity_poly.pdbx_seq_one_letter_code
_entity_poly.pdbx_strand_id
1 'polypeptide(L)'
;MKSKYIEKDVKAVYEYIESNINKKDIPNNDVRFNNINELQSNIATLENNAKSYQEMENIFNKNKIEFLINKVSVITQKEKDQIVKLQAEETEKARLLAEEEKAKKEQELLLKQSVSDQFTPSPNASTSNNLNQTTDPVAEADEFRKNFKEQYGREPSSGEVQMDWLRKQGIVQ
;
A
#
# COMPACT_ATOMS: atom_id res chain seq x y z
N MET A 1 35.51 -29.73 32.27
CA MET A 1 35.38 -30.42 33.59
C MET A 1 35.30 -29.49 34.81
N LYS A 2 35.79 -28.23 34.76
CA LYS A 2 35.76 -27.31 35.93
C LYS A 2 34.37 -26.77 36.32
N SER A 3 33.41 -26.70 35.40
CA SER A 3 32.08 -26.12 35.66
C SER A 3 31.18 -26.95 36.59
N LYS A 4 31.27 -28.28 36.55
CA LYS A 4 30.40 -29.17 37.35
C LYS A 4 30.76 -29.21 38.85
N TYR A 5 31.99 -28.85 39.20
CA TYR A 5 32.43 -28.82 40.59
C TYR A 5 31.94 -27.54 41.30
N ILE A 6 31.98 -26.40 40.60
CA ILE A 6 31.50 -25.11 41.14
C ILE A 6 29.99 -25.17 41.44
N GLU A 7 29.21 -25.80 40.57
CA GLU A 7 27.75 -25.93 40.72
C GLU A 7 27.36 -26.79 41.93
N LYS A 8 28.13 -27.85 42.20
CA LYS A 8 27.95 -28.70 43.40
C LYS A 8 28.28 -27.96 44.69
N ASP A 9 29.35 -27.17 44.67
CA ASP A 9 29.81 -26.44 45.85
C ASP A 9 28.85 -25.28 46.19
N VAL A 10 28.34 -24.55 45.18
CA VAL A 10 27.34 -23.49 45.39
C VAL A 10 26.03 -24.07 45.93
N LYS A 11 25.58 -25.22 45.41
CA LYS A 11 24.37 -25.89 45.89
C LYS A 11 24.50 -26.35 47.34
N ALA A 12 25.64 -26.93 47.72
CA ALA A 12 25.90 -27.36 49.09
C ALA A 12 25.93 -26.18 50.07
N VAL A 13 26.45 -25.02 49.65
CA VAL A 13 26.43 -23.79 50.46
C VAL A 13 25.01 -23.26 50.65
N TYR A 14 24.18 -23.27 49.60
CA TYR A 14 22.76 -22.89 49.72
C TYR A 14 21.97 -23.81 50.66
N GLU A 15 22.12 -25.13 50.51
CA GLU A 15 21.46 -26.13 51.37
C GLU A 15 21.93 -26.03 52.84
N TYR A 16 23.21 -25.71 53.07
CA TYR A 16 23.73 -25.46 54.41
C TYR A 16 23.13 -24.20 55.04
N ILE A 17 22.98 -23.12 54.29
CA ILE A 17 22.39 -21.87 54.78
C ILE A 17 20.89 -22.08 55.11
N GLU A 18 20.13 -22.71 54.21
CA GLU A 18 18.71 -23.01 54.45
C GLU A 18 18.48 -23.90 55.69
N SER A 19 19.32 -24.92 55.89
CA SER A 19 19.19 -25.83 57.03
C SER A 19 19.53 -25.21 58.38
N ASN A 20 20.21 -24.06 58.41
CA ASN A 20 20.62 -23.38 59.64
C ASN A 20 19.84 -22.09 59.94
N ILE A 21 19.09 -21.53 58.98
CA ILE A 21 18.25 -20.34 59.21
C ILE A 21 17.07 -20.62 60.17
N ASN A 22 16.58 -21.86 60.25
CA ASN A 22 15.41 -22.21 61.09
C ASN A 22 15.73 -22.64 62.54
N LYS A 23 17.00 -22.58 62.98
CA LYS A 23 17.35 -22.88 64.37
C LYS A 23 17.01 -21.68 65.26
N LYS A 24 15.84 -21.78 65.92
CA LYS A 24 15.22 -20.80 66.84
C LYS A 24 16.04 -20.36 68.06
N ASP A 25 17.28 -20.81 68.22
CA ASP A 25 18.09 -20.62 69.44
C ASP A 25 19.44 -19.94 69.19
N ILE A 26 19.49 -18.93 68.31
CA ILE A 26 20.69 -18.08 68.18
C ILE A 26 20.36 -16.68 68.73
N PRO A 27 21.08 -16.19 69.75
CA PRO A 27 20.81 -14.89 70.34
C PRO A 27 20.94 -13.79 69.29
N ASN A 28 19.94 -12.92 69.23
CA ASN A 28 19.76 -11.79 68.29
C ASN A 28 20.86 -10.71 68.36
N ASN A 29 21.99 -10.98 69.02
CA ASN A 29 23.14 -10.08 69.21
C ASN A 29 24.43 -10.66 68.59
N ASP A 30 24.32 -11.74 67.81
CA ASP A 30 25.44 -12.35 67.10
C ASP A 30 25.71 -11.55 65.80
N VAL A 31 26.92 -11.00 65.65
CA VAL A 31 27.37 -10.17 64.51
C VAL A 31 27.05 -10.83 63.15
N ARG A 32 26.98 -12.17 63.14
CA ARG A 32 26.60 -12.98 61.98
C ARG A 32 25.17 -12.74 61.49
N PHE A 33 24.20 -12.46 62.36
CA PHE A 33 22.81 -12.18 61.97
C PHE A 33 22.64 -10.77 61.37
N ASN A 34 23.35 -9.77 61.91
CA ASN A 34 23.37 -8.43 61.32
C ASN A 34 23.96 -8.46 59.90
N ASN A 35 25.02 -9.26 59.68
CA ASN A 35 25.58 -9.48 58.35
C ASN A 35 24.59 -10.16 57.39
N ILE A 36 23.73 -11.08 57.87
CA ILE A 36 22.73 -11.74 57.01
C ILE A 36 21.65 -10.76 56.56
N ASN A 37 21.13 -9.92 57.46
CA ASN A 37 20.13 -8.91 57.11
C ASN A 37 20.69 -7.87 56.12
N GLU A 38 21.94 -7.47 56.30
CA GLU A 38 22.64 -6.56 55.38
C GLU A 38 22.85 -7.20 54.00
N LEU A 39 23.25 -8.48 53.94
CA LEU A 39 23.37 -9.21 52.69
C LEU A 39 22.02 -9.37 51.95
N GLN A 40 20.94 -9.65 52.68
CA GLN A 40 19.59 -9.72 52.10
C GLN A 40 19.15 -8.37 51.54
N SER A 41 19.43 -7.27 52.25
CA SER A 41 19.16 -5.91 51.78
C SER A 41 19.96 -5.56 50.50
N ASN A 42 21.23 -5.95 50.46
CA ASN A 42 22.09 -5.75 49.29
C ASN A 42 21.61 -6.56 48.08
N ILE A 43 21.18 -7.81 48.28
CA ILE A 43 20.60 -8.64 47.21
C ILE A 43 19.31 -7.99 46.66
N ALA A 44 18.40 -7.58 47.53
CA ALA A 44 17.16 -6.92 47.12
C ALA A 44 17.42 -5.63 46.31
N THR A 45 18.44 -4.87 46.70
CA THR A 45 18.86 -3.65 45.98
C THR A 45 19.40 -4.00 44.59
N LEU A 46 20.24 -5.04 44.48
CA LEU A 46 20.78 -5.50 43.19
C LEU A 46 19.68 -6.03 42.27
N GLU A 47 18.72 -6.78 42.78
CA GLU A 47 17.57 -7.26 42.02
C GLU A 47 16.70 -6.11 41.48
N ASN A 48 16.44 -5.10 42.30
CA ASN A 48 15.70 -3.91 41.86
C ASN A 48 16.47 -3.11 40.81
N ASN A 49 17.78 -2.96 40.97
CA ASN A 49 18.62 -2.30 39.98
C ASN A 49 18.60 -3.07 38.65
N ALA A 50 18.73 -4.40 38.68
CA ALA A 50 18.66 -5.23 37.48
C ALA A 50 17.31 -5.09 36.75
N LYS A 51 16.20 -5.09 37.48
CA LYS A 51 14.86 -4.83 36.90
C LYS A 51 14.78 -3.43 36.27
N SER A 52 15.30 -2.42 36.95
CA SER A 52 15.31 -1.04 36.43
C SER A 52 16.10 -0.90 35.13
N TYR A 53 17.29 -1.53 35.04
CA TYR A 53 18.06 -1.54 33.79
C TYR A 53 17.33 -2.24 32.66
N GLN A 54 16.66 -3.37 32.94
CA GLN A 54 15.88 -4.09 31.95
C GLN A 54 14.69 -3.26 31.45
N GLU A 55 14.03 -2.52 32.33
CA GLU A 55 12.94 -1.62 31.95
C GLU A 55 13.43 -0.45 31.08
N MET A 56 14.58 0.14 31.41
CA MET A 56 15.22 1.18 30.59
C MET A 56 15.59 0.67 29.20
N GLU A 57 16.12 -0.55 29.08
CA GLU A 57 16.43 -1.19 27.80
C GLU A 57 15.15 -1.39 26.97
N ASN A 58 14.06 -1.83 27.61
CA ASN A 58 12.76 -1.99 26.94
C ASN A 58 12.21 -0.65 26.43
N ILE A 59 12.29 0.41 27.24
CA ILE A 59 11.86 1.76 26.84
C ILE A 59 12.70 2.27 25.67
N PHE A 60 14.02 2.11 25.74
CA PHE A 60 14.92 2.52 24.66
C PHE A 60 14.58 1.82 23.34
N ASN A 61 14.39 0.49 23.39
CA ASN A 61 14.05 -0.28 22.20
C ASN A 61 12.69 0.09 21.63
N LYS A 62 11.68 0.34 22.49
CA LYS A 62 10.37 0.85 22.06
C LYS A 62 10.50 2.19 21.35
N ASN A 63 11.22 3.15 21.95
CA ASN A 63 11.41 4.49 21.37
C ASN A 63 12.14 4.43 20.02
N LYS A 64 13.11 3.53 19.89
CA LYS A 64 13.83 3.30 18.63
C LYS A 64 12.90 2.79 17.53
N ILE A 65 12.02 1.83 17.85
CA ILE A 65 11.03 1.31 16.91
C ILE A 65 10.05 2.41 16.49
N GLU A 66 9.53 3.18 17.44
CA GLU A 66 8.58 4.27 17.17
C GLU A 66 9.20 5.37 16.29
N PHE A 67 10.47 5.72 16.54
CA PHE A 67 11.21 6.64 15.69
C PHE A 67 11.32 6.14 14.25
N LEU A 68 11.64 4.85 14.06
CA LEU A 68 11.74 4.25 12.73
C LEU A 68 10.39 4.22 12.02
N ILE A 69 9.31 3.87 12.72
CA ILE A 69 7.94 3.90 12.19
C ILE A 69 7.58 5.31 11.70
N ASN A 70 7.84 6.33 12.52
CA ASN A 70 7.57 7.71 12.15
C ASN A 70 8.36 8.13 10.91
N LYS A 71 9.64 7.74 10.82
CA LYS A 71 10.49 8.04 9.67
C LYS A 71 9.96 7.41 8.38
N VAL A 72 9.55 6.14 8.44
CA VAL A 72 8.94 5.43 7.30
C VAL A 72 7.61 6.09 6.92
N SER A 73 6.77 6.45 7.89
CA SER A 73 5.48 7.11 7.62
C SER A 73 5.65 8.42 6.84
N VAL A 74 6.61 9.26 7.24
CA VAL A 74 6.92 10.53 6.54
C VAL A 74 7.40 10.28 5.10
N ILE A 75 8.27 9.29 4.89
CA ILE A 75 8.76 8.93 3.55
C ILE A 75 7.59 8.46 2.67
N THR A 76 6.79 7.53 3.18
CA THR A 76 5.62 7.00 2.47
C THR A 76 4.64 8.09 2.09
N GLN A 77 4.36 9.05 2.99
CA GLN A 77 3.46 10.15 2.67
C GLN A 77 4.04 11.05 1.58
N LYS A 78 5.34 11.37 1.66
CA LYS A 78 6.03 12.16 0.63
C LYS A 78 5.99 11.48 -0.74
N GLU A 79 6.17 10.17 -0.80
CA GLU A 79 6.08 9.39 -2.05
C GLU A 79 4.65 9.39 -2.60
N LYS A 80 3.64 9.22 -1.76
CA LYS A 80 2.23 9.34 -2.17
C LYS A 80 1.92 10.70 -2.76
N ASP A 81 2.37 11.78 -2.12
CA ASP A 81 2.15 13.15 -2.61
C ASP A 81 2.82 13.38 -3.96
N GLN A 82 4.02 12.82 -4.18
CA GLN A 82 4.71 12.87 -5.47
C GLN A 82 3.96 12.11 -6.57
N ILE A 83 3.43 10.93 -6.27
CA ILE A 83 2.65 10.13 -7.23
C ILE A 83 1.39 10.91 -7.64
N VAL A 84 0.65 11.47 -6.68
CA VAL A 84 -0.55 12.27 -6.97
C VAL A 84 -0.21 13.48 -7.84
N LYS A 85 0.91 14.16 -7.54
CA LYS A 85 1.37 15.29 -8.34
C LYS A 85 1.68 14.88 -9.79
N LEU A 86 2.39 13.77 -10.00
CA LEU A 86 2.72 13.26 -11.34
C LEU A 86 1.46 12.86 -12.11
N GLN A 87 0.50 12.21 -11.45
CA GLN A 87 -0.78 11.85 -12.06
C GLN A 87 -1.58 13.09 -12.48
N ALA A 88 -1.58 14.15 -11.68
CA ALA A 88 -2.24 15.40 -12.01
C ALA A 88 -1.57 16.09 -13.22
N GLU A 89 -0.24 16.12 -13.28
CA GLU A 89 0.51 16.65 -14.42
C GLU A 89 0.26 15.86 -15.71
N GLU A 90 0.24 14.52 -15.63
CA GLU A 90 -0.07 13.65 -16.77
C GLU A 90 -1.51 13.87 -17.27
N THR A 91 -2.46 13.98 -16.35
CA THR A 91 -3.87 14.22 -16.69
C THR A 91 -4.05 15.58 -17.37
N GLU A 92 -3.41 16.63 -16.86
CA GLU A 92 -3.49 17.95 -17.49
C GLU A 92 -2.83 17.96 -18.87
N LYS A 93 -1.69 17.28 -19.03
CA LYS A 93 -1.05 17.13 -20.33
C LYS A 93 -1.94 16.40 -21.33
N ALA A 94 -2.63 15.34 -20.91
CA ALA A 94 -3.58 14.62 -21.74
C ALA A 94 -4.79 15.51 -22.11
N ARG A 95 -5.29 16.32 -21.17
CA ARG A 95 -6.37 17.29 -21.40
C ARG A 95 -5.97 18.33 -22.46
N LEU A 96 -4.77 18.91 -22.34
CA LEU A 96 -4.26 19.90 -23.28
C LEU A 96 -4.10 19.32 -24.69
N LEU A 97 -3.58 18.09 -24.82
CA LEU A 97 -3.48 17.41 -26.11
C LEU A 97 -4.85 17.18 -26.75
N ALA A 98 -5.85 16.74 -25.97
CA ALA A 98 -7.21 16.55 -26.46
C ALA A 98 -7.87 17.87 -26.89
N GLU A 99 -7.61 18.97 -26.17
CA GLU A 99 -8.08 20.31 -26.52
C GLU A 99 -7.43 20.82 -27.82
N GLU A 100 -6.13 20.61 -27.99
CA GLU A 100 -5.41 20.95 -29.23
C GLU A 100 -5.92 20.14 -30.43
N GLU A 101 -6.10 18.82 -30.29
CA GLU A 101 -6.66 17.98 -31.36
C GLU A 101 -8.08 18.40 -31.73
N LYS A 102 -8.91 18.75 -30.74
CA LYS A 102 -10.26 19.24 -30.98
C LYS A 102 -10.23 20.55 -31.75
N ALA A 103 -9.42 21.51 -31.33
CA ALA A 103 -9.27 22.79 -32.02
C ALA A 103 -8.78 22.62 -33.47
N LYS A 104 -7.83 21.70 -33.69
CA LYS A 104 -7.33 21.37 -35.03
C LYS A 104 -8.43 20.79 -35.93
N LYS A 105 -9.22 19.83 -35.41
CA LYS A 105 -10.35 19.26 -36.16
C LYS A 105 -11.43 20.30 -36.48
N GLU A 106 -11.69 21.22 -35.56
CA GLU A 106 -12.66 22.31 -35.76
C GLU A 106 -12.18 23.30 -36.84
N GLN A 107 -10.90 23.68 -36.85
CA GLN A 107 -10.33 24.47 -37.94
C GLN A 107 -10.39 23.76 -39.29
N GLU A 108 -10.09 22.46 -39.33
CA GLU A 108 -10.17 21.67 -40.56
C GLU A 108 -11.62 21.60 -41.08
N LEU A 109 -12.60 21.47 -40.19
CA LEU A 109 -14.03 21.46 -40.56
C LEU A 109 -14.48 22.81 -41.14
N LEU A 110 -14.10 23.93 -40.50
CA LEU A 110 -14.39 25.28 -40.99
C LEU A 110 -13.76 25.53 -42.36
N LEU A 111 -12.53 25.07 -42.58
CA LEU A 111 -11.86 25.17 -43.88
C LEU A 111 -12.60 24.34 -44.95
N LYS A 112 -13.00 23.11 -44.64
CA LYS A 112 -13.78 22.25 -45.56
C LYS A 112 -15.14 22.87 -45.91
N GLN A 113 -15.85 23.43 -44.94
CA GLN A 113 -17.10 24.17 -45.20
C GLN A 113 -16.88 25.38 -46.11
N SER A 114 -15.83 26.16 -45.84
CA SER A 114 -15.49 27.34 -46.66
C SER A 114 -15.18 26.98 -48.12
N VAL A 115 -14.56 25.83 -48.37
CA VAL A 115 -14.29 25.31 -49.73
C VAL A 115 -15.57 24.76 -50.38
N SER A 116 -16.47 24.15 -49.59
CA SER A 116 -17.74 23.61 -50.09
C SER A 116 -18.74 24.70 -50.49
N ASP A 117 -18.79 25.82 -49.77
CA ASP A 117 -19.69 26.94 -50.08
C ASP A 117 -19.26 27.75 -51.33
N GLN A 118 -18.06 27.50 -51.85
CA GLN A 118 -17.54 28.11 -53.08
C GLN A 118 -17.86 27.31 -54.35
N PHE A 119 -18.40 26.08 -54.19
CA PHE A 119 -18.88 25.24 -55.29
C PHE A 119 -20.37 25.01 -55.15
N THR A 120 -21.20 25.78 -55.86
CA THR A 120 -22.57 25.35 -56.15
C THR A 120 -22.50 24.24 -57.20
N PRO A 121 -22.85 22.98 -56.91
CA PRO A 121 -22.94 21.98 -57.95
C PRO A 121 -24.24 22.23 -58.72
N SER A 122 -24.12 22.41 -60.03
CA SER A 122 -25.23 22.34 -60.97
C SER A 122 -26.03 21.05 -60.73
N PRO A 123 -27.36 21.09 -60.64
CA PRO A 123 -28.16 19.91 -60.32
C PRO A 123 -28.20 19.04 -61.56
N ASN A 124 -27.43 17.95 -61.59
CA ASN A 124 -27.74 16.71 -62.29
C ASN A 124 -26.62 15.69 -62.05
N ALA A 125 -26.79 14.83 -61.05
CA ALA A 125 -26.17 13.52 -61.01
C ALA A 125 -27.00 12.61 -60.09
N SER A 126 -28.05 12.01 -60.66
CA SER A 126 -28.69 10.84 -60.08
C SER A 126 -27.67 9.72 -60.05
N THR A 127 -27.27 9.28 -58.86
CA THR A 127 -26.59 7.99 -58.68
C THR A 127 -27.23 7.29 -57.49
N SER A 128 -27.73 6.09 -57.78
CA SER A 128 -28.60 5.27 -56.95
C SER A 128 -27.96 4.92 -55.61
N ASN A 129 -28.55 5.40 -54.52
CA ASN A 129 -28.30 4.90 -53.17
C ASN A 129 -28.93 3.51 -53.02
N ASN A 130 -28.10 2.48 -52.91
CA ASN A 130 -28.52 1.24 -52.26
C ASN A 130 -28.50 1.49 -50.74
N LEU A 131 -29.57 2.14 -50.27
CA LEU A 131 -29.86 2.36 -48.86
C LEU A 131 -30.38 1.04 -48.28
N ASN A 132 -29.47 0.10 -47.96
CA ASN A 132 -29.87 -1.16 -47.36
C ASN A 132 -29.51 -1.20 -45.87
N GLN A 133 -30.60 -1.20 -45.09
CA GLN A 133 -30.75 -1.57 -43.68
C GLN A 133 -30.39 -0.49 -42.65
N THR A 134 -31.40 0.34 -42.37
CA THR A 134 -31.57 1.05 -41.11
C THR A 134 -31.73 0.05 -39.96
N THR A 135 -30.62 -0.53 -39.50
CA THR A 135 -30.59 -1.25 -38.23
C THR A 135 -30.44 -0.22 -37.12
N ASP A 136 -31.31 -0.26 -36.11
CA ASP A 136 -31.23 0.64 -34.97
C ASP A 136 -29.85 0.50 -34.29
N PRO A 137 -29.04 1.56 -34.23
CA PRO A 137 -27.68 1.50 -33.67
C PRO A 137 -27.66 1.05 -32.21
N VAL A 138 -28.77 1.21 -31.48
CA VAL A 138 -28.91 0.72 -30.10
C VAL A 138 -29.08 -0.79 -30.08
N ALA A 139 -29.93 -1.34 -30.96
CA ALA A 139 -30.16 -2.78 -31.05
C ALA A 139 -28.90 -3.54 -31.48
N GLU A 140 -28.12 -2.96 -32.39
CA GLU A 140 -26.86 -3.55 -32.84
C GLU A 140 -25.79 -3.59 -31.74
N ALA A 141 -25.68 -2.51 -30.96
CA ALA A 141 -24.78 -2.46 -29.82
C ALA A 141 -25.15 -3.49 -28.74
N ASP A 142 -26.45 -3.70 -28.51
CA ASP A 142 -26.94 -4.68 -27.55
C ASP A 142 -26.73 -6.13 -28.02
N GLU A 143 -26.87 -6.40 -29.32
CA GLU A 143 -26.56 -7.71 -29.90
C GLU A 143 -25.06 -8.02 -29.80
N PHE A 144 -24.19 -7.04 -30.07
CA PHE A 144 -22.75 -7.17 -29.86
C PHE A 144 -22.42 -7.46 -28.39
N ARG A 145 -23.00 -6.70 -27.44
CA ARG A 145 -22.81 -6.93 -26.01
C ARG A 145 -23.22 -8.32 -25.58
N LYS A 146 -24.35 -8.83 -26.09
CA LYS A 146 -24.84 -10.18 -25.80
C LYS A 146 -23.87 -11.24 -26.31
N ASN A 147 -23.45 -11.16 -27.56
CA ASN A 147 -22.51 -12.12 -28.16
C ASN A 147 -21.13 -12.07 -27.48
N PHE A 148 -20.66 -10.87 -27.14
CA PHE A 148 -19.38 -10.69 -26.45
C PHE A 148 -19.41 -11.33 -25.04
N LYS A 149 -20.52 -11.16 -24.31
CA LYS A 149 -20.71 -11.77 -23.00
C LYS A 149 -20.79 -13.29 -23.07
N GLU A 150 -21.40 -13.83 -24.12
CA GLU A 150 -21.46 -15.28 -24.37
C GLU A 150 -20.08 -15.87 -24.70
N GLN A 151 -19.24 -15.15 -25.47
CA GLN A 151 -17.91 -15.61 -25.84
C GLN A 151 -16.85 -15.44 -24.74
N TYR A 152 -16.89 -14.32 -24.00
CA TYR A 152 -15.81 -13.92 -23.09
C TYR A 152 -16.22 -13.91 -21.61
N GLY A 153 -17.49 -14.20 -21.29
CA GLY A 153 -18.00 -14.25 -19.91
C GLY A 153 -18.05 -12.89 -19.20
N ARG A 154 -17.80 -11.78 -19.92
CA ARG A 154 -17.81 -10.41 -19.39
C ARG A 154 -18.44 -9.45 -20.38
N GLU A 155 -18.79 -8.25 -19.91
CA GLU A 155 -19.26 -7.19 -20.79
C GLU A 155 -18.09 -6.54 -21.56
N PRO A 156 -18.33 -6.10 -22.81
CA PRO A 156 -17.32 -5.38 -23.57
C PRO A 156 -17.06 -4.00 -22.97
N SER A 157 -15.81 -3.57 -23.02
CA SER A 157 -15.41 -2.20 -22.69
C SER A 157 -15.88 -1.21 -23.76
N SER A 158 -15.94 0.07 -23.42
CA SER A 158 -16.30 1.12 -24.39
C SER A 158 -15.37 1.13 -25.62
N GLY A 159 -14.10 0.78 -25.44
CA GLY A 159 -13.15 0.67 -26.55
C GLY A 159 -13.47 -0.51 -27.48
N GLU A 160 -13.87 -1.66 -26.93
CA GLU A 160 -14.24 -2.84 -27.73
C GLU A 160 -15.51 -2.61 -28.55
N VAL A 161 -16.50 -1.91 -27.97
CA VAL A 161 -17.71 -1.50 -28.69
C VAL A 161 -17.37 -0.52 -29.82
N GLN A 162 -16.50 0.46 -29.57
CA GLN A 162 -16.06 1.42 -30.58
C GLN A 162 -15.29 0.74 -31.73
N MET A 163 -14.42 -0.23 -31.42
CA MET A 163 -13.65 -0.96 -32.43
C MET A 163 -14.52 -1.88 -33.29
N ASP A 164 -15.59 -2.47 -32.74
CA ASP A 164 -16.58 -3.21 -33.54
C ASP A 164 -17.30 -2.30 -34.53
N TRP A 165 -17.78 -1.14 -34.04
CA TRP A 165 -18.44 -0.15 -34.88
C TRP A 165 -17.53 0.33 -36.03
N LEU A 166 -16.28 0.68 -35.73
CA LEU A 166 -15.31 1.11 -36.74
C LEU A 166 -15.02 0.02 -37.79
N ARG A 167 -14.94 -1.26 -37.40
CA ARG A 167 -14.77 -2.38 -38.34
C ARG A 167 -15.97 -2.56 -39.26
N LYS A 168 -17.18 -2.43 -38.74
CA LYS A 168 -18.41 -2.53 -39.55
C LYS A 168 -18.57 -1.38 -40.53
N GLN A 169 -18.06 -0.20 -40.20
CA GLN A 169 -17.97 0.93 -41.12
C GLN A 169 -16.81 0.80 -42.13
N GLY A 170 -16.01 -0.27 -42.06
CA GLY A 170 -14.85 -0.49 -42.93
C GLY A 170 -13.69 0.48 -42.69
N ILE A 171 -13.68 1.18 -41.55
CA ILE A 171 -12.67 2.19 -41.20
C ILE A 171 -11.39 1.52 -40.65
N VAL A 172 -11.55 0.38 -39.98
CA VAL A 172 -10.46 -0.43 -39.43
C VAL A 172 -10.65 -1.87 -39.92
N GLN A 173 -9.55 -2.54 -40.26
CA GLN A 173 -9.55 -3.97 -40.63
C GLN A 173 -9.34 -4.86 -39.40
#